data_AF-Q54PC8-F1
#
_entry.id   AF-Q54PC8-F1
#
_cell.length_a   1.000
_cell.length_b   1.000
_cell.length_c   1.000
_cell.angle_alpha   90.00
_cell.angle_beta   90.00
_cell.angle_gamma   90.00
#
_symmetry.space_group_name_H-M   'P 1'
#
loop_
_entity.id
_entity.type
_entity.pdbx_description
1 polymer ?
#
loop_
_entity_poly.entity_id
_entity_poly.type
_entity_poly.pdbx_seq_one_letter_code
_entity_poly.pdbx_strand_id
1 'polypeptide(L)'
;MTSQQGKNNNESVWDTQSKCILLEALGKYLPLGVNKHFSILNCTIILAEKLPQKNFSYDQVYKEISEFYNLDELDDDVIDEDEKEVFILPDSYKTLMDEKIKKK
;
A
#
# COMPACT_ATOMS: atom_id res chain seq x y z
N MET A 1 41.82 5.67 20.00
CA MET A 1 41.11 6.69 19.20
C MET A 1 41.11 6.26 17.75
N THR A 2 39.99 5.76 17.25
CA THR A 2 39.44 6.16 15.94
C THR A 2 37.98 5.75 15.91
N SER A 3 37.13 6.76 15.91
CA SER A 3 35.72 6.68 15.60
C SER A 3 35.54 6.20 14.16
N GLN A 4 34.76 5.14 13.96
CA GLN A 4 34.00 5.00 12.72
C GLN A 4 32.53 5.07 13.10
N GLN A 5 32.01 6.30 13.12
CA GLN A 5 30.59 6.53 12.88
C GLN A 5 30.31 5.99 11.49
N GLY A 6 29.85 4.74 11.42
CA GLY A 6 29.25 4.18 10.22
C GLY A 6 28.00 4.99 9.91
N LYS A 7 28.15 6.01 9.07
CA LYS A 7 27.07 6.48 8.21
C LYS A 7 26.65 5.26 7.39
N ASN A 8 25.69 4.49 7.90
CA ASN A 8 24.95 3.57 7.08
C ASN A 8 24.11 4.42 6.13
N ASN A 9 24.73 4.90 5.06
CA ASN A 9 24.06 5.23 3.81
C ASN A 9 23.51 3.90 3.26
N ASN A 10 22.55 3.29 3.96
CA ASN A 10 21.52 2.54 3.27
C ASN A 10 20.74 3.62 2.52
N GLU A 11 21.20 3.95 1.31
CA GLU A 11 20.29 4.49 0.31
C GLU A 11 19.17 3.46 0.20
N SER A 12 18.12 3.71 0.96
CA SER A 12 16.93 2.90 0.94
C SER A 12 16.47 2.87 -0.51
N VAL A 13 16.42 1.68 -1.12
CA VAL A 13 15.84 1.46 -2.46
C VAL A 13 14.44 2.13 -2.53
N TRP A 14 13.78 2.23 -1.39
CA TRP A 14 12.57 3.00 -1.14
C TRP A 14 12.84 4.49 -0.96
N ASP A 15 12.43 5.26 -1.94
CA ASP A 15 12.15 6.69 -1.79
C ASP A 15 10.67 6.93 -1.46
N THR A 16 10.32 8.17 -1.14
CA THR A 16 8.94 8.57 -0.84
C THR A 16 7.97 8.20 -1.97
N GLN A 17 8.38 8.36 -3.23
CA GLN A 17 7.55 8.02 -4.39
C GLN A 17 7.22 6.52 -4.44
N SER A 18 8.22 5.66 -4.21
CA SER A 18 8.05 4.20 -4.19
C SER A 18 7.13 3.77 -3.05
N LYS A 19 7.28 4.37 -1.86
CA LYS A 19 6.39 4.12 -0.71
C LYS A 19 4.94 4.53 -1.02
N CYS A 20 4.72 5.68 -1.65
CA CYS A 20 3.37 6.11 -2.05
C CYS A 20 2.72 5.14 -3.06
N ILE A 21 3.50 4.63 -4.02
CA ILE A 21 3.00 3.65 -4.99
C ILE A 21 2.67 2.32 -4.31
N LEU A 22 3.52 1.87 -3.38
CA LEU A 22 3.25 0.68 -2.58
C LEU A 22 1.95 0.83 -1.78
N LEU A 23 1.74 1.98 -1.13
CA LEU A 23 0.49 2.25 -0.41
C LEU A 23 -0.74 2.25 -1.32
N GLU A 24 -0.64 2.80 -2.53
CA GLU A 24 -1.73 2.73 -3.52
C GLU A 24 -2.01 1.28 -3.95
N ALA A 25 -0.97 0.46 -4.11
CA ALA A 25 -1.10 -0.95 -4.43
C ALA A 25 -1.75 -1.74 -3.28
N LEU A 26 -1.34 -1.49 -2.04
CA LEU A 26 -1.91 -2.08 -0.83
C LEU A 26 -3.40 -1.74 -0.67
N GLY A 27 -3.81 -0.52 -1.03
CA GLY A 27 -5.23 -0.14 -1.04
C GLY A 27 -6.08 -0.96 -2.01
N LYS A 28 -5.47 -1.59 -3.03
CA LYS A 28 -6.15 -2.48 -3.99
C LYS A 28 -5.98 -3.96 -3.64
N TYR A 29 -4.81 -4.32 -3.11
CA TYR A 29 -4.40 -5.70 -2.82
C TYR A 29 -3.97 -5.79 -1.37
N LEU A 30 -4.95 -5.75 -0.47
CA LEU A 30 -4.66 -5.85 0.95
C LEU A 30 -4.12 -7.26 1.26
N PRO A 31 -2.99 -7.38 1.96
CA PRO A 31 -2.35 -8.66 2.27
C PRO A 31 -3.06 -9.33 3.45
N LEU A 32 -4.22 -9.95 3.18
CA LEU A 32 -5.05 -10.63 4.20
C LEU A 32 -5.18 -12.13 3.94
N GLY A 33 -5.23 -12.88 5.04
CA GLY A 33 -5.54 -14.31 5.10
C GLY A 33 -4.68 -15.17 4.17
N VAL A 34 -5.31 -16.24 3.64
CA VAL A 34 -4.67 -17.21 2.75
C VAL A 34 -4.10 -16.62 1.45
N ASN A 35 -4.58 -15.43 1.05
CA ASN A 35 -4.15 -14.75 -0.17
C ASN A 35 -3.05 -13.71 0.06
N LYS A 36 -2.55 -13.56 1.29
CA LYS A 36 -1.49 -12.61 1.68
C LYS A 36 -0.32 -12.62 0.70
N HIS A 37 0.22 -13.80 0.39
CA HIS A 37 1.34 -13.95 -0.52
C HIS A 37 1.02 -13.48 -1.95
N PHE A 38 -0.20 -13.73 -2.44
CA PHE A 38 -0.64 -13.26 -3.76
C PHE A 38 -0.82 -11.73 -3.78
N SER A 39 -1.36 -11.14 -2.71
CA SER A 39 -1.50 -9.69 -2.59
C SER A 39 -0.14 -8.98 -2.61
N ILE A 40 0.86 -9.52 -1.88
CA ILE A 40 2.23 -8.97 -1.87
C ILE A 40 2.89 -9.13 -3.25
N LEU A 41 2.67 -10.27 -3.92
CA LEU A 41 3.15 -10.46 -5.30
C LEU A 41 2.53 -9.44 -6.25
N ASN A 42 1.22 -9.19 -6.16
CA ASN A 42 0.53 -8.18 -6.97
C ASN A 42 1.06 -6.77 -6.70
N CYS A 43 1.33 -6.43 -5.44
CA CYS A 43 1.99 -5.17 -5.09
C CYS A 43 3.38 -5.05 -5.73
N THR A 44 4.14 -6.14 -5.72
CA THR A 44 5.48 -6.20 -6.35
C THR A 44 5.41 -5.97 -7.86
N ILE A 45 4.42 -6.57 -8.54
CA ILE A 45 4.20 -6.38 -9.97
C ILE A 45 3.84 -4.92 -10.29
N ILE A 46 2.94 -4.30 -9.51
CA ILE A 46 2.55 -2.89 -9.70
C ILE A 46 3.73 -1.95 -9.51
N LEU A 47 4.60 -2.24 -8.54
CA LEU A 47 5.83 -1.48 -8.35
C LEU A 47 6.75 -1.60 -9.57
N ALA A 48 6.93 -2.80 -10.12
CA ALA A 48 7.74 -3.02 -11.31
C ALA A 48 7.17 -2.31 -12.56
N GLU A 49 5.84 -2.27 -12.70
CA GLU A 49 5.17 -1.57 -13.80
C GLU A 49 5.30 -0.04 -13.69
N LYS A 50 5.11 0.52 -12.49
CA LYS A 50 5.15 1.97 -12.26
C LYS A 50 6.56 2.51 -12.10
N LEU A 51 7.51 1.69 -11.66
CA LEU A 51 8.90 2.06 -11.44
C LEU A 51 9.85 1.07 -12.13
N PRO A 52 9.86 1.01 -13.48
CA PRO A 52 10.66 0.02 -14.22
C PRO A 52 12.18 0.18 -14.04
N GLN A 53 12.63 1.33 -13.53
CA GLN A 53 14.04 1.60 -13.22
C GLN A 53 14.46 1.03 -11.85
N LYS A 54 13.51 0.54 -11.05
CA LYS A 54 13.75 -0.02 -9.73
C LYS A 54 13.31 -1.48 -9.69
N ASN A 55 14.20 -2.32 -9.18
CA ASN A 55 13.90 -3.73 -8.97
C ASN A 55 13.68 -3.96 -7.49
N PHE A 56 12.43 -4.23 -7.12
CA PHE A 56 12.07 -4.66 -5.77
C PHE A 56 11.92 -6.17 -5.76
N SER A 57 12.62 -6.85 -4.87
CA SER A 57 12.36 -8.27 -4.63
C SER A 57 11.11 -8.45 -3.79
N TYR A 58 10.48 -9.61 -3.92
CA TYR A 58 9.34 -9.99 -3.06
C TYR A 58 9.66 -9.80 -1.57
N ASP A 59 10.83 -10.25 -1.12
CA ASP A 59 11.24 -10.15 0.30
C ASP A 59 11.39 -8.69 0.76
N GLN A 60 11.86 -7.80 -0.12
CA GLN A 60 11.94 -6.37 0.18
C GLN A 60 10.55 -5.76 0.34
N VAL A 61 9.62 -6.10 -0.55
CA VAL A 61 8.24 -5.63 -0.48
C VAL A 61 7.56 -6.19 0.77
N TYR A 62 7.71 -7.48 1.06
CA TYR A 62 7.17 -8.13 2.26
C TYR A 62 7.63 -7.41 3.53
N LYS A 63 8.93 -7.15 3.65
CA LYS A 63 9.51 -6.47 4.79
C LYS A 63 8.99 -5.04 4.92
N GLU A 64 8.88 -4.31 3.82
CA GLU A 64 8.37 -2.94 3.82
C GLU A 64 6.89 -2.89 4.23
N ILE A 65 6.07 -3.81 3.75
CA ILE A 65 4.66 -3.91 4.13
C ILE A 65 4.51 -4.27 5.62
N SER A 66 5.41 -5.11 6.14
CA SER A 66 5.43 -5.52 7.55
C SER A 66 5.69 -4.33 8.50
N GLU A 67 6.20 -3.20 8.01
CA GLU A 67 6.30 -1.97 8.83
C GLU A 67 4.93 -1.32 9.09
N PHE A 68 3.97 -1.51 8.18
CA PHE A 68 2.64 -0.89 8.24
C PHE A 68 1.57 -1.82 8.81
N TYR A 69 1.74 -3.13 8.57
CA TYR A 69 0.77 -4.15 8.93
C TYR A 69 1.46 -5.27 9.71
N ASN A 70 0.83 -5.76 10.76
CA ASN A 70 1.24 -7.00 11.39
C ASN A 70 0.77 -8.17 10.53
N LEU A 71 1.58 -8.53 9.53
CA LEU A 71 1.25 -9.57 8.56
C LEU A 71 0.99 -10.95 9.19
N ASP A 72 1.45 -11.19 10.42
CA ASP A 72 1.23 -12.45 11.13
C ASP A 72 -0.15 -12.49 11.81
N GLU A 73 -0.70 -11.36 12.23
CA GLU A 73 -2.06 -11.28 12.80
C GLU A 73 -3.14 -11.30 11.71
N LEU A 74 -2.81 -10.86 10.49
CA LEU A 74 -3.74 -10.78 9.37
C LEU A 74 -4.05 -12.14 8.71
N ASP A 75 -3.38 -13.22 9.13
CA ASP A 75 -3.68 -14.58 8.62
C ASP A 75 -5.06 -15.06 9.09
N ASP A 76 -5.55 -14.57 10.24
CA ASP A 76 -6.84 -14.93 10.81
C ASP A 76 -8.00 -14.10 10.26
N ASP A 77 -7.70 -12.96 9.63
CA ASP A 77 -8.70 -12.05 9.07
C ASP A 77 -9.17 -12.53 7.69
N VAL A 78 -10.24 -13.30 7.67
CA VAL A 78 -11.04 -13.52 6.47
C VAL A 78 -11.84 -12.24 6.22
N ILE A 79 -11.55 -11.51 5.13
CA ILE A 79 -12.50 -10.50 4.64
C ILE A 79 -13.75 -11.28 4.24
N ASP A 80 -14.84 -11.11 4.97
CA ASP A 80 -16.13 -11.55 4.48
C ASP A 80 -16.47 -10.63 3.31
N GLU A 81 -16.31 -11.10 2.07
CA GLU A 81 -16.60 -10.29 0.88
C GLU A 81 -18.07 -9.84 0.87
N ASP A 82 -18.94 -10.58 1.58
CA ASP A 82 -20.36 -10.31 1.75
C ASP A 82 -20.64 -9.14 2.71
N GLU A 83 -19.69 -8.74 3.56
CA GLU A 83 -19.85 -7.62 4.52
C GLU A 83 -19.30 -6.27 4.00
N LYS A 84 -18.89 -6.18 2.73
CA LYS A 84 -18.52 -4.88 2.15
C LYS A 84 -19.73 -3.95 2.10
N GLU A 85 -19.91 -3.13 3.14
CA GLU A 85 -20.87 -2.03 3.11
C GLU A 85 -20.54 -1.15 1.92
N VAL A 86 -21.44 -1.14 0.94
CA VAL A 86 -21.36 -0.22 -0.20
C VAL A 86 -21.40 1.19 0.37
N PHE A 87 -20.32 1.96 0.19
CA PHE A 87 -20.32 3.36 0.57
C PHE A 87 -21.38 4.11 -0.24
N ILE A 88 -22.52 4.39 0.38
CA ILE A 88 -23.55 5.27 -0.18
C ILE A 88 -23.21 6.68 0.26
N LEU A 89 -22.87 7.54 -0.71
CA LEU A 89 -22.64 8.95 -0.45
C LEU A 89 -23.91 9.56 0.17
N PRO A 90 -23.86 10.13 1.39
CA PRO A 90 -25.03 10.74 2.02
C PRO A 90 -25.58 11.87 1.15
N ASP A 91 -26.90 12.03 1.12
CA ASP A 91 -27.55 13.01 0.23
C ASP A 91 -27.11 14.46 0.51
N SER A 92 -26.70 14.76 1.75
CA SER A 92 -26.12 16.06 2.11
C SER A 92 -24.87 16.43 1.29
N TYR A 93 -24.09 15.44 0.86
CA TYR A 93 -22.89 15.64 0.04
C TYR A 93 -23.20 15.76 -1.46
N LYS A 94 -24.30 15.15 -1.94
CA LYS A 94 -24.75 15.32 -3.34
C LYS A 94 -25.08 16.78 -3.62
N THR A 95 -25.77 17.44 -2.69
CA THR A 95 -26.10 18.88 -2.80
C THR A 95 -24.84 19.74 -2.89
N LEU A 96 -23.78 19.44 -2.12
CA LEU A 96 -22.49 20.15 -2.17
C LEU A 96 -21.78 19.96 -3.52
N MET A 97 -21.89 18.78 -4.14
CA MET A 97 -21.33 18.53 -5.48
C MET A 97 -22.11 19.31 -6.55
N ASP A 98 -23.43 19.33 -6.48
CA ASP A 98 -24.29 20.07 -7.41
C ASP A 98 -24.06 21.59 -7.30
N GLU A 99 -23.85 22.11 -6.09
CA GLU A 99 -23.50 23.52 -5.87
C GLU A 99 -22.14 23.90 -6.49
N LYS A 100 -21.14 23.00 -6.43
CA LYS A 100 -19.85 23.24 -7.07
C LYS A 100 -19.94 23.21 -8.59
N ILE A 101 -20.80 22.37 -9.17
CA ILE A 101 -21.00 22.30 -10.63
C ILE A 101 -21.71 23.57 -11.13
N LYS A 102 -22.68 24.11 -10.39
CA LYS A 102 -23.42 25.33 -10.77
C LYS A 102 -22.62 26.63 -10.60
N LYS A 103 -21.47 26.61 -9.91
CA LYS A 103 -20.59 27.78 -9.74
C LYS A 103 -19.45 27.86 -10.77
N LYS A 104 -19.46 27.01 -11.81
CA LYS A 104 -18.68 27.23 -13.04
C LYS A 104 -19.58 27.84 -14.11
#